data_AF-A0A846CN67-F1
#
_entry.id   AF-A0A846CN67-F1
#
_cell.length_a   1.000
_cell.length_b   1.000
_cell.length_c   1.000
_cell.angle_alpha   90.00
_cell.angle_beta   90.00
_cell.angle_gamma   90.00
#
_symmetry.space_group_name_H-M   'P 1'
#
loop_
_entity.id
_entity.type
_entity.pdbx_description
1 polymer ?
#
loop_
_entity_poly.entity_id
_entity_poly.type
_entity_poly.pdbx_seq_one_letter_code
_entity_poly.pdbx_strand_id
1 'polypeptide(L)' 'MNTSPWLAATAITTASCLTLGAINPAAANTFDNIEVNGNNFIAVAAPFGYNQYQLLVIEQIANWQACWRESGTNPVV' A
#
# COMPACT_ATOMS: atom_id res chain seq x y z
N MET A 1 -21.37 -48.70 -25.47
CA MET A 1 -21.58 -47.31 -25.01
C MET A 1 -20.38 -46.49 -25.46
N ASN A 2 -20.51 -45.74 -26.56
CA ASN A 2 -19.45 -44.89 -27.09
C ASN A 2 -19.64 -43.47 -26.55
N THR A 3 -18.78 -43.06 -25.61
CA THR A 3 -18.77 -41.69 -25.10
C THR A 3 -18.18 -40.76 -26.17
N SER A 4 -18.96 -39.75 -26.58
CA SER A 4 -18.57 -38.77 -27.61
C SER A 4 -17.30 -38.02 -27.19
N PRO A 5 -16.27 -37.92 -28.05
CA PRO A 5 -14.97 -37.32 -27.72
C PRO A 5 -15.07 -35.82 -27.39
N TRP A 6 -16.14 -35.17 -27.83
CA TRP A 6 -16.42 -33.75 -27.58
C TRP A 6 -16.82 -33.46 -26.13
N LEU A 7 -17.41 -34.44 -25.43
CA LEU A 7 -17.75 -34.33 -24.01
C LEU A 7 -16.52 -34.49 -23.11
N ALA A 8 -15.53 -35.28 -23.55
CA ALA A 8 -14.26 -35.42 -22.82
C ALA A 8 -13.38 -34.16 -22.94
N ALA A 9 -13.45 -33.46 -24.08
CA ALA A 9 -12.64 -32.28 -24.33
C ALA A 9 -13.03 -31.05 -23.48
N THR A 10 -14.28 -30.95 -23.02
CA THR A 10 -14.77 -29.83 -22.20
C THR A 10 -14.49 -29.99 -20.70
N ALA A 11 -14.25 -31.21 -20.23
CA ALA A 11 -13.90 -31.46 -18.82
C ALA A 11 -12.42 -31.12 -18.50
N ILE A 12 -11.54 -31.10 -19.51
CA ILE A 12 -10.10 -30.91 -19.30
C ILE A 12 -9.72 -29.42 -19.19
N THR A 13 -10.45 -28.52 -19.87
CA THR A 13 -10.18 -27.08 -19.83
C THR A 13 -10.61 -26.39 -18.53
N THR A 14 -11.60 -26.93 -17.81
CA THR A 14 -12.03 -26.39 -16.52
C THR A 14 -11.11 -26.80 -15.37
N ALA A 15 -10.46 -27.97 -15.44
CA ALA A 15 -9.54 -28.44 -14.41
C ALA A 15 -8.18 -27.69 -14.41
N SER A 16 -7.76 -27.13 -15.53
CA SER A 16 -6.46 -26.45 -15.66
C SER A 16 -6.44 -25.03 -15.08
N CYS A 17 -7.61 -24.43 -14.82
CA CYS A 17 -7.71 -23.11 -14.21
C CYS A 17 -7.57 -23.14 -12.67
N LEU A 18 -7.83 -24.29 -12.05
CA LEU A 18 -7.75 -24.46 -10.59
C LEU A 18 -6.31 -24.62 -10.06
N THR A 19 -5.35 -24.99 -10.92
CA THR A 19 -3.95 -25.18 -10.53
C THR A 19 -3.10 -23.91 -10.64
N LEU A 20 -3.54 -22.92 -11.43
CA LEU A 20 -2.93 -21.58 -11.48
C LEU A 20 -3.28 -20.72 -10.24
N GLY A 21 -4.26 -21.16 -9.45
CA GLY A 21 -4.69 -20.53 -8.20
C GLY A 21 -3.98 -21.02 -6.94
N ALA A 22 -2.91 -21.81 -7.06
CA ALA A 22 -1.98 -22.03 -5.95
C ALA A 22 -1.17 -20.74 -5.70
N ILE A 23 -1.88 -19.70 -5.25
CA ILE A 23 -1.32 -18.50 -4.67
C ILE A 23 -0.57 -18.93 -3.42
N ASN A 24 0.72 -19.23 -3.56
CA ASN A 24 1.61 -19.20 -2.41
C ASN A 24 1.46 -17.80 -1.82
N PRO A 25 1.06 -17.67 -0.54
CA PRO A 25 0.99 -16.36 0.09
C PRO A 25 2.36 -15.71 -0.09
N ALA A 26 2.38 -14.50 -0.66
CA ALA A 26 3.61 -13.74 -0.72
C ALA A 26 4.13 -13.63 0.72
N ALA A 27 5.37 -14.03 0.96
CA ALA A 27 6.01 -13.84 2.23
C ALA A 27 6.13 -12.32 2.45
N ALA A 28 5.22 -11.76 3.22
CA ALA A 28 5.26 -10.36 3.60
C ALA A 28 6.45 -10.19 4.53
N ASN A 29 7.42 -9.38 4.12
CA ASN A 29 8.44 -8.93 5.05
C ASN A 29 7.77 -8.06 6.12
N THR A 30 8.03 -8.38 7.38
CA THR A 30 7.71 -7.48 8.48
C THR A 30 8.74 -6.37 8.46
N PHE A 31 8.27 -5.12 8.37
CA PHE A 31 9.13 -3.98 8.62
C PHE A 31 9.22 -3.78 10.13
N ASP A 32 10.44 -3.69 10.66
CA ASP A 32 10.62 -3.15 12.00
C ASP A 32 10.13 -1.70 12.03
N ASN A 33 9.54 -1.32 13.14
CA ASN A 33 9.16 0.06 13.42
C ASN A 33 9.91 0.55 14.65
N ILE A 34 10.15 1.85 14.68
CA ILE A 34 10.65 2.54 15.86
C ILE A 34 9.54 3.51 16.24
N GLU A 35 8.94 3.29 17.41
CA GLU A 35 7.99 4.23 17.99
C GLU A 35 8.74 5.56 18.25
N VAL A 36 8.20 6.65 17.73
CA VAL A 36 8.76 7.99 17.91
C VAL A 36 7.77 8.89 18.63
N ASN A 37 8.27 9.89 19.36
CA ASN A 37 7.41 10.93 19.90
C ASN A 37 6.90 11.81 18.76
N GLY A 38 5.62 11.68 18.41
CA GLY A 38 5.00 12.40 17.30
C GLY A 38 5.14 13.92 17.38
N ASN A 39 5.24 14.50 18.58
CA ASN A 39 5.43 15.94 18.77
C ASN A 39 6.77 16.46 18.20
N ASN A 40 7.75 15.56 18.01
CA ASN A 40 9.04 15.90 17.44
C ASN A 40 9.03 15.88 15.91
N PHE A 41 7.94 15.49 15.26
CA PHE A 41 7.89 15.31 13.81
C PHE A 41 6.69 16.04 13.20
N ILE A 42 6.83 16.47 11.95
CA ILE A 42 5.70 16.95 11.13
C ILE A 42 5.64 16.12 9.85
N ALA A 43 4.43 15.73 9.47
CA ALA A 43 4.14 15.11 8.19
C ALA A 43 3.66 16.17 7.19
N VAL A 44 4.35 16.29 6.05
CA VAL A 44 4.00 17.25 4.99
C VAL A 44 3.74 16.51 3.68
N ALA A 45 2.60 16.79 3.05
CA ALA A 45 2.35 16.41 1.67
C ALA A 45 2.96 17.45 0.71
N ALA A 46 4.21 17.25 0.32
CA ALA A 46 4.91 18.19 -0.57
C ALA A 46 4.60 17.90 -2.05
N PRO A 47 4.16 18.89 -2.83
CA PRO A 47 3.92 18.68 -4.26
C PRO A 47 5.25 18.50 -5.00
N PHE A 48 5.30 17.56 -5.95
CA PHE A 48 6.44 17.39 -6.84
C PHE A 48 6.04 17.27 -8.33
N GLY A 49 4.74 17.35 -8.63
CA GLY A 49 4.18 17.26 -9.97
C GLY A 49 2.70 17.64 -9.99
N TYR A 50 2.06 17.53 -11.16
CA TYR A 50 0.64 17.84 -11.30
C TYR A 50 -0.21 16.80 -10.55
N ASN A 51 -0.90 17.25 -9.49
CA ASN A 51 -1.69 16.38 -8.61
C ASN A 51 -0.89 15.19 -8.02
N GLN A 52 0.41 15.41 -7.77
CA GLN A 52 1.32 14.41 -7.22
C GLN A 52 2.02 14.97 -5.98
N TYR A 53 2.03 14.18 -4.91
CA TYR A 53 2.55 14.57 -3.61
C TYR A 53 3.46 13.48 -3.04
N GLN A 54 4.55 13.90 -2.40
CA GLN A 54 5.44 13.03 -1.65
C GLN A 54 5.26 13.32 -0.16
N LEU A 55 5.34 12.28 0.66
CA LEU A 55 5.34 12.42 2.11
C LEU A 55 6.74 12.82 2.58
N LEU A 56 6.85 13.96 3.24
CA LEU A 56 8.04 14.37 3.96
C LEU A 56 7.78 14.24 5.46
N VAL A 57 8.64 13.49 6.16
CA VAL A 57 8.65 13.40 7.62
C VAL A 57 9.85 14.18 8.12
N ILE A 58 9.60 15.29 8.83
CA ILE A 58 10.63 16.25 9.23
C ILE A 58 10.77 16.21 10.74
N GLU A 59 11.97 15.91 11.24
CA GLU A 59 12.31 15.98 12.66
C GLU A 59 12.56 17.43 13.10
N GLN A 60 11.94 17.83 14.21
CA GLN A 60 12.08 19.13 14.84
C GLN A 60 13.23 19.10 15.85
N ILE A 61 14.31 19.84 15.58
CA ILE A 61 15.58 19.67 16.31
C ILE A 61 15.57 20.29 17.73
N ALA A 62 14.69 21.26 18.06
CA ALA A 62 14.34 21.69 19.44
C ALA A 62 13.51 22.98 19.49
N ASN A 63 12.71 23.14 20.56
CA ASN A 63 12.25 24.34 21.32
C ASN A 63 11.87 25.65 20.61
N TRP A 64 11.86 25.70 19.29
CA TRP A 64 11.37 26.85 18.55
C TRP A 64 9.88 26.70 18.32
N GLN A 65 9.14 27.71 18.77
CA GLN A 65 7.74 27.84 18.39
C GLN A 65 7.67 27.84 16.87
N ALA A 66 6.77 27.03 16.32
CA ALA A 66 6.55 26.98 14.88
C ALA A 66 6.26 28.41 14.37
N CYS A 67 7.15 28.95 13.52
CA CYS A 67 6.94 30.23 12.84
C CYS A 67 5.90 30.14 11.71
N TRP A 68 5.23 28.99 11.58
CA TRP A 68 4.26 28.67 10.56
C TRP A 68 3.01 28.09 11.22
N ARG A 69 1.88 28.12 10.51
CA ARG A 69 0.60 27.58 10.96
C ARG A 69 -0.03 26.82 9.81
N GLU A 70 -0.61 25.66 10.10
CA GLU A 70 -1.42 24.95 9.12
C GLU A 70 -2.63 25.80 8.70
N SER A 71 -2.94 25.78 7.41
CA SER A 71 -4.07 26.51 6.83
C SER A 71 -4.76 25.61 5.81
N GLY A 72 -6.08 25.42 5.94
CA GLY A 72 -6.87 24.57 5.05
C GLY A 72 -8.14 24.02 5.71
N THR A 73 -8.87 23.17 4.98
CA THR A 73 -10.18 22.66 5.41
C THR A 73 -10.10 21.50 6.41
N ASN A 74 -8.95 20.84 6.54
CA ASN A 74 -8.77 19.73 7.47
C ASN A 74 -7.31 19.60 7.96
N PRO A 75 -6.78 20.58 8.71
CA PRO A 75 -5.46 20.47 9.33
C PRO A 75 -5.43 19.29 10.31
N VAL A 76 -4.35 18.50 10.29
CA VAL A 76 -4.20 17.28 11.09
C VAL A 76 -3.11 17.56 12.10
N VAL A 77 -3.48 18.19 13.21
CA VAL A 77 -2.60 18.41 14.38
C VAL A 77 -2.25 17.11 15.08
#